data_AF-A0A9W8L804-F1
#
_entry.id   AF-A0A9W8L804-F1
#
_cell.length_a   1.000
_cell.length_b   1.000
_cell.length_c   1.000
_cell.angle_alpha   90.00
_cell.angle_beta   90.00
_cell.angle_gamma   90.00
#
_symmetry.space_group_name_H-M   'P 1'
#
loop_
_entity.id
_entity.type
_entity.pdbx_description
1 polymer ?
#
loop_
_entity_poly.entity_id
_entity_poly.type
_entity_poly.pdbx_seq_one_letter_code
_entity_poly.pdbx_strand_id
1 'polypeptide(L)' 'MSGKTLALITAAAAKNNGIGVNYALPWRLPKDMKYFNRVTTLAPPPTTDNTRHIMNACIMGRKTW' A
#
# COMPACT_ATOMS: atom_id res chain seq x y z
N MET A 1 -20.15 1.52 16.06
CA MET A 1 -19.38 2.24 15.01
C MET A 1 -18.34 1.26 14.46
N SER A 2 -18.41 0.91 13.17
CA SER A 2 -17.36 0.10 12.55
C SER A 2 -16.17 1.03 12.24
N GLY A 3 -15.03 0.78 12.90
CA GLY A 3 -13.82 1.60 12.74
C GLY A 3 -13.20 1.42 11.35
N LYS A 4 -12.46 2.43 10.88
CA LYS A 4 -11.62 2.28 9.68
C LYS A 4 -10.45 1.35 9.99
N THR A 5 -10.25 0.32 9.16
CA THR A 5 -9.11 -0.60 9.30
C THR A 5 -7.83 0.07 8.81
N LEU A 6 -6.74 -0.11 9.56
CA LEU A 6 -5.39 0.28 9.14
C LEU A 6 -4.55 -0.98 8.91
N ALA A 7 -3.77 -0.98 7.83
CA ALA A 7 -2.86 -2.07 7.50
C ALA A 7 -1.49 -1.50 7.09
N LEU A 8 -0.42 -2.17 7.52
CA LEU A 8 0.94 -1.87 7.07
C LEU A 8 1.30 -2.79 5.89
N ILE A 9 1.82 -2.20 4.81
CA ILE A 9 2.33 -2.91 3.65
C ILE A 9 3.80 -2.51 3.44
N THR A 10 4.69 -3.49 3.32
CA THR A 10 6.13 -3.24 3.12
C THR A 10 6.77 -4.42 2.39
N ALA A 11 7.79 -4.13 1.57
CA ALA A 11 8.69 -5.12 1.01
C ALA A 11 10.03 -5.02 1.75
N ALA A 12 10.56 -6.16 2.19
CA ALA A 12 11.77 -6.22 3.00
C ALA A 12 12.68 -7.36 2.56
N ALA A 13 13.99 -7.16 2.72
CA ALA A 13 14.97 -8.20 2.46
C ALA A 13 14.83 -9.36 3.46
N ALA A 14 14.80 -10.60 2.98
CA ALA A 14 14.47 -11.77 3.81
C ALA A 14 15.42 -12.01 5.00
N LYS A 15 16.70 -11.66 4.87
CA LYS A 15 17.71 -11.96 5.91
C LYS A 15 17.73 -10.96 7.05
N ASN A 16 17.46 -9.69 6.77
CA ASN A 16 17.69 -8.59 7.73
C ASN A 16 16.57 -7.55 7.76
N ASN A 17 15.47 -7.79 7.04
CA ASN A 17 14.32 -6.89 6.92
C ASN A 17 14.66 -5.47 6.42
N GLY A 18 15.77 -5.31 5.68
CA GLY A 18 16.11 -4.03 5.06
C GLY A 18 15.08 -3.61 4.00
N ILE A 19 14.69 -2.33 4.02
CA ILE A 19 13.63 -1.77 3.16
C ILE A 19 14.12 -0.66 2.20
N GLY A 20 15.35 -0.18 2.39
CA GLY A 20 15.83 1.02 1.72
C GLY A 20 17.32 1.25 1.91
N VAL A 21 17.96 1.92 0.95
CA VAL A 21 19.32 2.44 1.04
C VAL A 21 19.35 3.80 0.33
N ASN A 22 20.02 4.81 0.92
CA ASN A 22 20.15 6.14 0.32
C ASN A 22 18.83 6.74 -0.20
N TYR A 23 17.76 6.64 0.61
CA TYR A 23 16.42 7.14 0.27
C TYR A 23 15.75 6.47 -0.94
N ALA A 24 16.23 5.30 -1.38
CA ALA A 24 15.66 4.54 -2.48
C ALA A 24 15.47 3.06 -2.11
N LEU A 25 14.65 2.35 -2.89
CA LEU A 25 14.58 0.90 -2.85
C LEU A 25 15.89 0.32 -3.41
N PRO A 26 16.55 -0.64 -2.74
CA PRO A 26 17.78 -1.26 -3.24
C PRO A 26 17.52 -2.26 -4.39
N TRP A 27 16.28 -2.36 -4.87
CA TRP A 27 15.86 -3.28 -5.94
C TRP A 27 14.88 -2.60 -6.90
N ARG A 28 14.73 -3.20 -8.09
CA ARG A 28 13.69 -2.86 -9.07
C ARG A 28 12.93 -4.12 -9.45
N LEU A 29 11.79 -4.36 -8.79
CA LEU A 29 10.96 -5.54 -8.97
C LEU A 29 9.58 -5.13 -9.53
N PRO A 30 9.36 -5.13 -10.85
CA PRO A 30 8.10 -4.63 -11.43
C PRO A 30 6.86 -5.39 -10.97
N LYS A 31 6.98 -6.70 -10.71
CA LYS A 31 5.88 -7.52 -10.21
C LYS A 31 5.46 -7.13 -8.79
N ASP A 32 6.42 -6.75 -7.95
CA ASP A 32 6.18 -6.27 -6.59
C ASP A 32 5.44 -4.93 -6.61
N MET A 33 5.87 -3.99 -7.47
CA MET A 33 5.15 -2.72 -7.63
C MET A 33 3.74 -2.89 -8.20
N LYS A 34 3.52 -3.84 -9.12
CA LYS A 34 2.17 -4.20 -9.58
C LYS A 34 1.31 -4.75 -8.44
N TYR A 35 1.89 -5.57 -7.56
CA TYR A 35 1.20 -6.10 -6.39
C TYR A 35 0.83 -4.98 -5.40
N PHE A 36 1.78 -4.10 -5.06
CA PHE A 36 1.55 -2.94 -4.20
C PHE A 36 0.41 -2.06 -4.73
N ASN A 37 0.45 -1.71 -6.03
CA ASN A 37 -0.61 -0.94 -6.67
C ASN A 37 -1.97 -1.64 -6.56
N ARG A 38 -2.05 -2.93 -6.90
CA ARG A 38 -3.30 -3.69 -6.85
C ARG A 38 -3.89 -3.72 -5.44
N VAL A 39 -3.09 -4.02 -4.42
CA VAL A 39 -3.58 -4.16 -3.03
C VAL A 39 -3.98 -2.81 -2.44
N THR A 40 -3.25 -1.74 -2.75
CA THR A 40 -3.54 -0.40 -2.21
C THR A 40 -4.70 0.28 -2.92
N THR A 41 -5.01 -0.08 -4.17
CA THR A 41 -6.11 0.55 -4.94
C THR A 41 -7.41 -0.25 -4.93
N LEU A 42 -7.37 -1.55 -4.60
CA LEU A 42 -8.57 -2.38 -4.53
C LEU A 42 -9.46 -1.93 -3.37
N ALA A 43 -10.57 -1.27 -3.72
CA ALA A 43 -11.63 -0.90 -2.79
C ALA A 43 -12.86 -1.80 -3.00
N PRO A 44 -13.73 -1.97 -1.98
CA PRO A 44 -14.98 -2.72 -2.16
C PRO A 44 -15.82 -2.11 -3.29
N PRO A 45 -16.50 -2.94 -4.10
CA PRO A 45 -17.37 -2.43 -5.15
C PRO A 45 -18.52 -1.61 -4.53
N PRO A 46 -19.08 -0.64 -5.27
CA PRO A 46 -20.31 0.04 -4.87
C PRO A 46 -21.40 -1.01 -4.60
N THR A 47 -22.09 -0.87 -3.47
CA THR A 47 -23.27 -1.70 -3.17
C THR A 47 -24.52 -0.91 -3.52
N THR A 48 -25.65 -1.60 -3.69
CA THR A 48 -26.96 -0.98 -3.97
C THR A 48 -27.31 0.08 -2.91
N ASP A 49 -26.86 -0.12 -1.67
CA ASP A 49 -27.10 0.77 -0.54
C ASP A 49 -26.05 1.88 -0.39
N ASN A 50 -24.92 1.80 -1.12
CA ASN A 50 -23.83 2.75 -1.03
C ASN A 50 -23.23 3.05 -2.42
N THR A 51 -23.81 4.05 -3.07
CA THR A 51 -23.38 4.59 -4.37
C THR A 51 -22.12 5.45 -4.27
N ARG A 52 -21.59 5.67 -3.06
CA ARG A 52 -20.44 6.55 -2.85
C ARG A 52 -19.17 5.84 -3.31
N HIS A 53 -18.40 6.50 -4.17
CA HIS A 53 -17.09 6.02 -4.57
C HIS A 53 -16.15 6.02 -3.36
N ILE A 54 -15.78 4.83 -2.88
CA ILE A 54 -14.85 4.64 -1.78
C ILE A 54 -13.46 4.31 -2.32
N MET A 55 -12.44 4.82 -1.65
CA MET A 55 -11.04 4.57 -1.99
C MET A 55 -10.24 4.38 -0.71
N ASN A 56 -9.15 3.62 -0.82
CA ASN A 56 -8.18 3.50 0.26
C ASN A 56 -7.32 4.77 0.34
N ALA A 57 -6.80 5.06 1.52
CA ALA A 57 -5.79 6.09 1.72
C ALA A 57 -4.40 5.46 1.87
N CYS A 58 -3.40 6.00 1.17
CA CYS A 58 -2.00 5.65 1.38
C CYS A 58 -1.35 6.73 2.24
N ILE A 59 -0.84 6.34 3.41
CA ILE A 59 -0.16 7.24 4.34
C ILE A 59 1.32 6.90 4.30
N MET A 60 2.15 7.91 4.02
CA MET A 60 3.61 7.74 3.92
C MET A 60 4.35 8.89 4.60
N GLY A 61 5.57 8.61 5.04
CA GLY A 61 6.44 9.64 5.61
C GLY A 61 6.96 10.60 4.54
N ARG A 62 7.30 11.84 4.93
CA ARG A 62 7.79 12.91 4.04
C ARG A 62 8.93 12.49 3.10
N LYS A 63 9.84 11.61 3.54
CA LYS A 63 10.99 11.19 2.71
C LYS A 63 10.63 10.14 1.64
N THR A 64 9.44 9.54 1.74
CA THR A 64 8.93 8.56 0.78
C THR A 64 8.07 9.21 -0.29
N TRP A 65 7.36 10.29 0.07
CA TRP A 65 6.64 11.16 -0.87
C TRP A 65 7.63 11.95 -1.75
#